data_AF-A0ABD6SGX3-F1
#
_entry.id   AF-A0ABD6SGX3-F1
#
_cell.length_a   1.000
_cell.length_b   1.000
_cell.length_c   1.000
_cell.angle_alpha   90.00
_cell.angle_beta   90.00
_cell.angle_gamma   90.00
#
_symmetry.space_group_name_H-M   'P 1'
#
loop_
_entity.id
_entity.type
_entity.pdbx_description
1 polymer ?
#
loop_
_entity_poly.entity_id
_entity_poly.type
_entity_poly.pdbx_seq_one_letter_code
_entity_poly.pdbx_strand_id
1 'polypeptide(L)'
;MSQNLISLIQFGRETRNVEFKTTYDWNNPQHKAKIVKTILGMSNVRDGGHLILGVEEINDSFIPRGMSQNDWDLLNQDDVMAHVNNFADPYVEFTVHKIQHDGMLFVIFEIDEFKEIPVVCKRQGEQGLKQGTLFTRSRRMAETVAVPSQSEMREILDIAIEKGVRKFQERISRTGLIIQSESTDENRFNAELEGL
;
A
#
# COMPACT_ATOMS: atom_id res chain seq x y z
N MET A 1 6.07 15.61 10.49
CA MET A 1 5.22 14.43 10.28
C MET A 1 3.77 14.68 10.71
N SER A 2 3.49 15.00 11.98
CA SER A 2 2.11 15.17 12.49
C SER A 2 1.25 16.21 11.75
N GLN A 3 1.81 17.36 11.36
CA GLN A 3 1.05 18.39 10.63
C GLN A 3 0.54 17.94 9.25
N ASN A 4 1.27 17.05 8.57
CA ASN A 4 0.85 16.53 7.25
C ASN A 4 -0.34 15.56 7.41
N LEU A 5 -0.27 14.69 8.42
CA LEU A 5 -1.35 13.75 8.74
C LEU A 5 -2.65 14.46 9.16
N ILE A 6 -2.55 15.57 9.90
CA ILE A 6 -3.73 16.39 10.24
C ILE A 6 -4.35 17.01 8.98
N SER A 7 -3.53 17.39 7.99
CA SER A 7 -4.05 17.93 6.73
C SER A 7 -4.85 16.89 5.93
N LEU A 8 -4.51 15.60 6.02
CA LEU A 8 -5.30 14.52 5.44
C LEU A 8 -6.69 14.41 6.10
N ILE A 9 -6.77 14.62 7.42
CA ILE A 9 -8.05 14.60 8.15
C ILE A 9 -8.92 15.81 7.76
N GLN A 10 -8.32 16.99 7.63
CA GLN A 10 -9.07 18.24 7.43
C GLN A 10 -9.46 18.52 5.97
N PHE A 11 -8.58 18.18 5.02
CA PHE A 11 -8.69 18.60 3.62
C PHE A 11 -8.54 17.45 2.63
N GLY A 12 -8.33 16.23 3.11
CA GLY A 12 -8.18 15.08 2.25
C GLY A 12 -9.46 14.83 1.45
N ARG A 13 -9.27 14.38 0.21
CA ARG A 13 -10.33 13.80 -0.62
C ARG A 13 -10.01 12.34 -0.81
N GLU A 14 -11.03 11.52 -0.99
CA GLU A 14 -10.79 10.15 -1.36
C GLU A 14 -10.05 10.11 -2.70
N THR A 15 -8.96 9.37 -2.70
CA THR A 15 -8.16 9.12 -3.90
C THR A 15 -7.87 7.63 -3.96
N ARG A 16 -7.21 7.19 -5.02
CA ARG A 16 -6.79 5.78 -5.10
C ARG A 16 -5.94 5.37 -3.88
N ASN A 17 -5.13 6.29 -3.35
CA ASN A 17 -4.20 6.06 -2.25
C ASN A 17 -4.70 6.58 -0.88
N VAL A 18 -5.93 7.09 -0.79
CA VAL A 18 -6.50 7.61 0.47
C VAL A 18 -7.91 7.07 0.63
N GLU A 19 -8.18 6.39 1.74
CA GLU A 19 -9.49 5.83 2.09
C GLU A 19 -9.97 6.42 3.43
N PHE A 20 -11.21 6.87 3.48
CA PHE A 20 -11.85 7.36 4.71
C PHE A 20 -12.92 6.41 5.23
N LYS A 21 -12.94 6.24 6.55
CA LYS A 21 -13.96 5.46 7.26
C LYS A 21 -14.30 6.10 8.61
N THR A 22 -15.57 6.04 8.99
CA THR A 22 -16.04 6.63 10.25
C THR A 22 -15.45 5.93 11.47
N THR A 23 -15.58 4.61 11.56
CA THR A 23 -14.94 3.79 12.61
C THR A 23 -14.90 2.33 12.19
N TYR A 24 -14.04 1.56 12.85
CA TYR A 24 -14.05 0.10 12.82
C TYR A 24 -13.94 -0.40 14.26
N ASP A 25 -14.99 -1.09 14.72
CA ASP A 25 -14.89 -1.94 15.91
C ASP A 25 -13.90 -3.07 15.65
N TRP A 26 -12.73 -3.02 16.30
CA TRP A 26 -11.70 -4.04 16.14
C TRP A 26 -12.15 -5.40 16.67
N ASN A 27 -13.16 -5.51 17.52
CA ASN A 27 -13.67 -6.83 17.95
C ASN A 27 -14.60 -7.48 16.91
N ASN A 28 -15.07 -6.73 15.93
CA ASN A 28 -15.95 -7.21 14.88
C ASN A 28 -15.13 -7.88 13.73
N PRO A 29 -15.32 -9.18 13.44
CA PRO A 29 -14.56 -9.88 12.40
C PRO A 29 -14.72 -9.29 11.00
N GLN A 30 -15.90 -8.77 10.66
CA GLN A 30 -16.16 -8.13 9.38
C GLN A 30 -15.40 -6.80 9.27
N HIS A 31 -15.27 -6.04 10.36
CA HIS A 31 -14.47 -4.82 10.38
C HIS A 31 -12.98 -5.11 10.29
N LYS A 32 -12.46 -6.08 11.05
CA LYS A 32 -11.07 -6.54 10.90
C LYS A 32 -10.76 -6.91 9.45
N ALA A 33 -11.63 -7.68 8.82
CA ALA A 33 -11.44 -8.10 7.44
C ALA A 33 -11.45 -6.92 6.43
N LYS A 34 -12.25 -5.87 6.66
CA LYS A 34 -12.21 -4.66 5.84
C LYS A 34 -10.88 -3.92 5.96
N ILE A 35 -10.33 -3.79 7.18
CA ILE A 35 -9.01 -3.20 7.42
C ILE A 35 -7.94 -4.04 6.71
N VAL A 36 -7.92 -5.35 6.95
CA VAL A 36 -6.97 -6.28 6.31
C VAL A 36 -7.02 -6.14 4.80
N LYS A 37 -8.22 -6.24 4.20
CA LYS A 37 -8.39 -6.15 2.75
C LYS A 37 -7.87 -4.82 2.20
N THR A 38 -8.15 -3.71 2.88
CA THR A 38 -7.68 -2.37 2.48
C THR A 38 -6.16 -2.27 2.52
N ILE A 39 -5.52 -2.77 3.59
CA ILE A 39 -4.05 -2.77 3.70
C ILE A 39 -3.42 -3.64 2.61
N LEU A 40 -3.95 -4.84 2.35
CA LEU A 40 -3.48 -5.70 1.25
C LEU A 40 -3.68 -5.04 -0.13
N GLY A 41 -4.76 -4.28 -0.30
CA GLY A 41 -5.03 -3.56 -1.53
C GLY A 41 -4.05 -2.41 -1.76
N MET A 42 -3.85 -1.58 -0.74
CA MET A 42 -2.96 -0.42 -0.82
C MET A 42 -1.50 -0.81 -0.92
N SER A 43 -1.06 -1.91 -0.30
CA SER A 43 0.32 -2.37 -0.43
C SER A 43 0.70 -2.78 -1.85
N ASN A 44 -0.29 -3.10 -2.70
CA ASN A 44 -0.12 -3.38 -4.13
C ASN A 44 -0.32 -2.16 -5.03
N VAL A 45 -0.41 -0.95 -4.49
CA VAL A 45 -0.56 0.29 -5.26
C VAL A 45 0.74 1.07 -5.19
N ARG A 46 1.03 1.81 -6.27
CA ARG A 46 2.21 2.67 -6.31
C ARG A 46 2.17 3.68 -5.16
N ASP A 47 3.28 3.82 -4.43
CA ASP A 47 3.44 4.66 -3.24
C ASP A 47 2.55 4.28 -2.04
N GLY A 48 1.92 3.09 -2.07
CA GLY A 48 1.14 2.58 -0.95
C GLY A 48 -0.16 3.37 -0.74
N GLY A 49 -0.47 3.76 0.50
CA GLY A 49 -1.64 4.60 0.77
C GLY A 49 -1.91 4.91 2.23
N HIS A 50 -3.01 5.60 2.48
CA HIS A 50 -3.47 5.99 3.81
C HIS A 50 -4.91 5.52 4.03
N LEU A 51 -5.14 4.75 5.09
CA LEU A 51 -6.49 4.49 5.60
C LEU A 51 -6.71 5.34 6.86
N ILE A 52 -7.68 6.25 6.81
CA ILE A 52 -7.99 7.18 7.89
C ILE A 52 -9.32 6.79 8.53
N LEU A 53 -9.29 6.54 9.84
CA LEU A 53 -10.45 6.26 10.67
C LEU A 53 -10.83 7.48 11.50
N GLY A 54 -12.13 7.68 11.72
CA GLY A 54 -12.70 8.84 12.41
C GLY A 54 -13.27 9.89 11.47
N VAL A 55 -13.37 9.61 10.16
CA VAL A 55 -13.88 10.54 9.16
C VAL A 55 -15.06 9.91 8.43
N GLU A 56 -16.22 10.55 8.50
CA GLU A 56 -17.43 10.11 7.84
C GLU A 56 -17.54 10.73 6.45
N GLU A 57 -17.94 9.93 5.47
CA GLU A 57 -18.23 10.40 4.12
C GLU A 57 -19.75 10.59 3.96
N ILE A 58 -20.17 11.81 3.63
CA ILE A 58 -21.57 12.18 3.38
C ILE A 58 -21.63 13.01 2.09
N ASN A 59 -22.32 12.52 1.05
CA ASN A 59 -22.51 13.25 -0.21
C ASN A 59 -21.19 13.83 -0.77
N ASP A 60 -20.17 12.98 -0.93
CA ASP A 60 -18.81 13.35 -1.39
C ASP A 60 -18.07 14.36 -0.48
N SER A 61 -18.58 14.61 0.73
CA SER A 61 -17.95 15.45 1.75
C SER A 61 -17.40 14.61 2.89
N PHE A 62 -16.17 14.92 3.32
CA PHE A 62 -15.49 14.25 4.42
C PHE A 62 -15.64 15.07 5.69
N ILE A 63 -16.32 14.50 6.68
CA ILE A 63 -16.67 15.16 7.94
C ILE A 63 -15.93 14.45 9.08
N PRO A 64 -15.01 15.12 9.77
CA PRO A 64 -14.38 14.57 10.96
C PRO A 64 -15.44 14.29 12.04
N ARG A 65 -15.52 13.04 12.51
CA ARG A 65 -16.41 12.59 13.60
C ARG A 65 -15.65 12.10 14.81
N GLY A 66 -14.41 11.65 14.60
CA GLY A 66 -13.64 10.92 15.59
C GLY A 66 -14.16 9.51 15.83
N MET A 67 -13.41 8.77 16.64
CA MET A 67 -13.72 7.40 17.06
C MET A 67 -14.01 7.34 18.57
N SER A 68 -14.56 6.22 19.03
CA SER A 68 -14.65 5.95 20.47
C SER A 68 -13.25 5.70 21.05
N GLN A 69 -13.04 6.05 22.32
CA GLN A 69 -11.78 5.79 23.03
C GLN A 69 -11.45 4.28 23.03
N ASN A 70 -12.46 3.42 23.22
CA ASN A 70 -12.28 1.98 23.24
C ASN A 70 -11.77 1.43 21.89
N ASP A 71 -12.38 1.84 20.77
CA ASP A 71 -11.92 1.41 19.44
C ASP A 71 -10.51 1.95 19.14
N TRP A 72 -10.27 3.20 19.52
CA TRP A 72 -8.98 3.85 19.33
C TRP A 72 -7.85 3.14 20.11
N ASP A 73 -8.12 2.68 21.33
CA ASP A 73 -7.16 1.94 22.16
C ASP A 73 -6.83 0.55 21.63
N LEU A 74 -7.80 -0.12 21.01
CA LEU A 74 -7.60 -1.47 20.44
C LEU A 74 -6.75 -1.47 19.16
N LEU A 75 -6.63 -0.34 18.46
CA LEU A 75 -5.86 -0.21 17.22
C LEU A 75 -4.41 0.17 17.51
N ASN A 76 -3.64 -0.75 18.09
CA ASN A 76 -2.19 -0.59 18.27
C ASN A 76 -1.38 -1.28 17.15
N GLN A 77 -0.15 -0.80 16.95
CA GLN A 77 0.75 -1.23 15.87
C GLN A 77 0.92 -2.75 15.82
N ASP A 78 1.34 -3.35 16.94
CA ASP A 78 1.79 -4.75 16.97
C ASP A 78 0.62 -5.72 16.75
N ASP A 79 -0.51 -5.50 17.42
CA ASP A 79 -1.68 -6.38 17.28
C ASP A 79 -2.27 -6.33 15.87
N VAL A 80 -2.36 -5.13 15.30
CA VAL A 80 -2.89 -4.95 13.95
C VAL A 80 -1.92 -5.54 12.92
N MET A 81 -0.62 -5.28 13.04
CA MET A 81 0.40 -5.84 12.15
C MET A 81 0.44 -7.36 12.21
N ALA A 82 0.42 -7.95 13.40
CA ALA A 82 0.36 -9.40 13.58
C ALA A 82 -0.90 -9.98 12.95
N HIS A 83 -2.06 -9.34 13.14
CA HIS A 83 -3.31 -9.79 12.55
C HIS A 83 -3.29 -9.75 11.02
N VAL A 84 -2.88 -8.62 10.43
CA VAL A 84 -2.85 -8.43 8.97
C VAL A 84 -1.85 -9.39 8.32
N ASN A 85 -0.68 -9.61 8.91
CA ASN A 85 0.34 -10.51 8.36
C ASN A 85 -0.05 -12.00 8.41
N ASN A 86 -1.11 -12.38 9.14
CA ASN A 86 -1.72 -13.70 8.99
C ASN A 86 -2.41 -13.90 7.62
N PHE A 87 -2.75 -12.81 6.94
CA PHE A 87 -3.38 -12.81 5.61
C PHE A 87 -2.42 -12.41 4.49
N ALA A 88 -1.27 -11.79 4.78
CA ALA A 88 -0.34 -11.29 3.76
C ALA A 88 0.79 -12.29 3.42
N ASP A 89 1.13 -12.43 2.14
CA ASP A 89 2.36 -13.06 1.68
C ASP A 89 2.94 -12.35 0.43
N PRO A 90 4.14 -11.73 0.50
CA PRO A 90 4.96 -11.52 1.69
C PRO A 90 4.26 -10.63 2.75
N TYR A 91 4.91 -10.40 3.88
CA TYR A 91 4.39 -9.50 4.90
C TYR A 91 4.20 -8.08 4.35
N VAL A 92 3.20 -7.37 4.86
CA VAL A 92 3.00 -5.94 4.59
C VAL A 92 3.78 -5.09 5.59
N GLU A 93 4.17 -3.90 5.15
CA GLU A 93 4.74 -2.86 6.01
C GLU A 93 3.76 -1.69 6.07
N PHE A 94 3.50 -1.21 7.28
CA PHE A 94 2.67 -0.04 7.54
C PHE A 94 2.90 0.48 8.96
N THR A 95 2.57 1.74 9.18
CA THR A 95 2.62 2.41 10.48
C THR A 95 1.23 2.87 10.91
N VAL A 96 0.88 2.61 12.17
CA VAL A 96 -0.37 3.05 12.81
C VAL A 96 -0.10 4.32 13.61
N HIS A 97 -0.66 5.43 13.13
CA HIS A 97 -0.59 6.73 13.80
C HIS A 97 -1.89 6.98 14.55
N LYS A 98 -1.79 7.12 15.88
CA LYS A 98 -2.90 7.50 16.74
C LYS A 98 -2.89 9.01 16.96
N ILE A 99 -3.92 9.71 16.49
CA ILE A 99 -3.99 11.19 16.47
C ILE A 99 -5.16 11.67 17.30
N GLN A 100 -4.92 12.68 18.14
CA GLN A 100 -5.95 13.45 18.82
C GLN A 100 -5.94 14.87 18.25
N HIS A 101 -7.08 15.33 17.72
CA HIS A 101 -7.19 16.64 17.07
C HIS A 101 -8.61 17.21 17.30
N ASP A 102 -8.72 18.48 17.68
CA ASP A 102 -9.99 19.16 18.01
C ASP A 102 -10.90 18.37 18.98
N GLY A 103 -10.30 17.69 19.96
CA GLY A 103 -11.02 16.86 20.95
C GLY A 103 -11.53 15.53 20.40
N MET A 104 -11.27 15.21 19.14
CA MET A 104 -11.64 13.97 18.47
C MET A 104 -10.43 13.04 18.32
N LEU A 105 -10.71 11.73 18.22
CA LEU A 105 -9.71 10.67 18.12
C LEU A 105 -9.73 10.05 16.72
N PHE A 106 -8.55 9.91 16.13
CA PHE A 106 -8.36 9.36 14.78
C PHE A 106 -7.25 8.32 14.79
N VAL A 107 -7.32 7.39 13.83
CA VAL A 107 -6.25 6.46 13.52
C VAL A 107 -5.92 6.57 12.04
N ILE A 108 -4.64 6.67 11.70
CA ILE A 108 -4.18 6.64 10.31
C ILE A 108 -3.24 5.46 10.14
N PHE A 109 -3.56 4.57 9.21
CA PHE A 109 -2.65 3.56 8.72
C PHE A 109 -1.91 4.14 7.52
N GLU A 110 -0.62 4.40 7.67
CA GLU A 110 0.29 4.73 6.57
C GLU A 110 0.85 3.42 6.04
N ILE A 111 0.38 3.00 4.87
CA ILE A 111 0.63 1.68 4.28
C ILE A 111 1.69 1.82 3.20
N ASP A 112 2.75 1.02 3.28
CA ASP A 112 3.82 1.04 2.31
C ASP A 112 3.49 0.18 1.10
N GLU A 113 3.98 0.60 -0.07
CA GLU A 113 4.07 -0.25 -1.26
C GLU A 113 4.96 -1.48 -0.96
N PHE A 114 4.62 -2.63 -1.54
CA PHE A 114 5.41 -3.84 -1.39
C PHE A 114 6.90 -3.62 -1.75
N LYS A 115 7.81 -4.25 -0.99
CA LYS A 115 9.25 -4.01 -1.17
C LYS A 115 9.83 -4.58 -2.46
N GLU A 116 9.38 -5.78 -2.86
CA GLU A 116 10.00 -6.53 -3.96
C GLU A 116 8.98 -7.19 -4.85
N ILE A 117 8.08 -7.99 -4.26
CA ILE A 117 7.04 -8.71 -4.98
C ILE A 117 5.67 -8.35 -4.43
N PRO A 118 4.61 -8.41 -5.24
CA PRO A 118 3.26 -8.06 -4.83
C PRO A 118 2.78 -8.93 -3.66
N VAL A 119 1.99 -8.33 -2.78
CA VAL A 119 1.40 -9.01 -1.62
C VAL A 119 0.13 -9.74 -2.03
N VAL A 120 0.15 -11.06 -1.88
CA VAL A 120 -0.99 -11.93 -2.11
C VAL A 120 -1.68 -12.25 -0.80
N CYS A 121 -3.01 -12.35 -0.83
CA CYS A 121 -3.76 -12.85 0.32
C CYS A 121 -3.52 -14.37 0.47
N LYS A 122 -2.92 -14.82 1.58
CA LYS A 122 -2.61 -16.25 1.82
C LYS A 122 -3.68 -17.03 2.58
N ARG A 123 -4.78 -16.38 2.99
CA ARG A 123 -5.80 -16.99 3.87
C ARG A 123 -7.22 -16.54 3.50
N GLN A 124 -8.20 -17.43 3.61
CA GLN A 124 -9.62 -17.02 3.50
C GLN A 124 -10.10 -16.27 4.76
N GLY A 125 -11.06 -15.37 4.59
CA GLY A 125 -11.71 -14.67 5.68
C GLY A 125 -12.99 -13.97 5.25
N GLU A 126 -13.54 -13.16 6.14
CA GLU A 126 -14.73 -12.34 5.88
C GLU A 126 -14.49 -11.33 4.73
N GLN A 127 -15.56 -10.67 4.27
CA GLN A 127 -15.48 -9.56 3.30
C GLN A 127 -14.82 -9.92 1.96
N GLY A 128 -14.88 -11.20 1.61
CA GLY A 128 -14.31 -11.73 0.36
C GLY A 128 -12.78 -11.83 0.38
N LEU A 129 -12.14 -11.84 1.56
CA LEU A 129 -10.74 -12.24 1.66
C LEU A 129 -10.61 -13.69 1.21
N LYS A 130 -9.85 -13.92 0.13
CA LYS A 130 -9.70 -15.22 -0.50
C LYS A 130 -8.22 -15.51 -0.73
N GLN A 131 -7.79 -16.70 -0.33
CA GLN A 131 -6.44 -17.19 -0.56
C GLN A 131 -6.06 -17.16 -2.06
N GLY A 132 -4.82 -16.77 -2.36
CA GLY A 132 -4.28 -16.62 -3.70
C GLY A 132 -4.75 -15.36 -4.43
N THR A 133 -5.53 -14.49 -3.77
CA THR A 133 -6.07 -13.28 -4.41
C THR A 133 -5.13 -12.10 -4.23
N LEU A 134 -4.81 -11.43 -5.34
CA LEU A 134 -4.19 -10.12 -5.34
C LEU A 134 -5.29 -9.07 -5.20
N PHE A 135 -5.19 -8.21 -4.19
CA PHE A 135 -6.09 -7.07 -4.00
C PHE A 135 -5.39 -5.79 -4.46
N THR A 136 -6.15 -4.83 -4.96
CA THR A 136 -5.64 -3.51 -5.36
C THR A 136 -6.72 -2.44 -5.17
N ARG A 137 -6.33 -1.17 -5.27
CA ARG A 137 -7.25 -0.04 -5.34
C ARG A 137 -7.63 0.21 -6.79
N SER A 138 -8.91 0.09 -7.09
CA SER A 138 -9.43 0.29 -8.45
C SER A 138 -9.15 1.70 -8.94
N ARG A 139 -8.80 1.84 -10.22
CA ARG A 139 -8.65 3.15 -10.87
C ARG A 139 -9.97 3.85 -11.14
N ARG A 140 -11.07 3.09 -11.23
CA ARG A 140 -12.40 3.64 -11.61
C ARG A 140 -13.14 4.22 -10.43
N MET A 141 -13.05 3.55 -9.31
CA MET A 141 -13.66 3.92 -8.04
C MET A 141 -12.64 3.61 -6.96
N ALA A 142 -12.50 4.50 -5.99
CA ALA A 142 -11.58 4.36 -4.88
C ALA A 142 -12.09 3.26 -3.92
N GLU A 143 -12.07 2.02 -4.39
CA GLU A 143 -12.46 0.83 -3.63
C GLU A 143 -11.40 -0.26 -3.72
N THR A 144 -11.33 -1.08 -2.67
CA THR A 144 -10.39 -2.20 -2.62
C THR A 144 -11.05 -3.48 -3.13
N VAL A 145 -10.57 -3.95 -4.27
CA VAL A 145 -11.13 -5.09 -5.00
C VAL A 145 -10.05 -6.12 -5.31
N ALA A 146 -10.48 -7.36 -5.60
CA ALA A 146 -9.59 -8.29 -6.28
C ALA A 146 -9.24 -7.69 -7.64
N VAL A 147 -7.98 -7.81 -8.08
CA VAL A 147 -7.52 -7.18 -9.33
C VAL A 147 -8.52 -7.41 -10.47
N PRO A 148 -9.26 -6.38 -10.90
CA PRO A 148 -10.46 -6.57 -11.71
C PRO A 148 -10.14 -6.61 -13.20
N SER A 149 -8.91 -6.29 -13.61
CA SER A 149 -8.52 -6.24 -15.02
C SER A 149 -7.05 -6.59 -15.25
N GLN A 150 -6.76 -7.04 -16.48
CA GLN A 150 -5.40 -7.28 -16.95
C GLN A 150 -4.51 -6.03 -16.90
N SER A 151 -5.08 -4.83 -17.05
CA SER A 151 -4.33 -3.58 -17.04
C SER A 151 -3.79 -3.24 -15.65
N GLU A 152 -4.60 -3.43 -14.61
CA GLU A 152 -4.16 -3.24 -13.23
C GLU A 152 -3.22 -4.37 -12.78
N MET A 153 -3.43 -5.59 -13.27
CA MET A 153 -2.45 -6.66 -13.05
C MET A 153 -1.08 -6.31 -13.64
N ARG A 154 -1.04 -5.81 -14.88
CA ARG A 154 0.21 -5.39 -15.53
C ARG A 154 0.90 -4.27 -14.77
N GLU A 155 0.17 -3.26 -14.31
CA GLU A 155 0.73 -2.18 -13.49
C GLU A 155 1.45 -2.72 -12.24
N ILE A 156 0.84 -3.68 -11.54
CA ILE A 156 1.45 -4.29 -10.35
C ILE A 156 2.70 -5.10 -10.71
N LEU A 157 2.65 -5.85 -11.82
CA LEU A 157 3.80 -6.62 -12.31
C LEU A 157 4.94 -5.70 -12.76
N ASP A 158 4.64 -4.58 -13.41
CA ASP A 158 5.64 -3.60 -13.84
C ASP A 158 6.38 -3.01 -12.64
N ILE A 159 5.67 -2.66 -11.55
CA ILE A 159 6.29 -2.22 -10.29
C ILE A 159 7.22 -3.31 -9.74
N ALA A 160 6.79 -4.58 -9.75
CA ALA A 160 7.60 -5.70 -9.26
C ALA A 160 8.85 -5.92 -10.11
N ILE A 161 8.74 -5.79 -11.43
CA ILE A 161 9.86 -5.89 -12.37
C ILE A 161 10.85 -4.75 -12.12
N GLU A 162 10.39 -3.51 -12.01
CA GLU A 162 11.22 -2.33 -11.72
C GLU A 162 12.02 -2.52 -10.42
N LYS A 163 11.37 -3.01 -9.35
CA LYS A 163 12.03 -3.32 -8.07
C LYS A 163 13.00 -4.49 -8.19
N GLY A 164 12.62 -5.53 -8.91
CA GLY A 164 13.46 -6.70 -9.16
C GLY A 164 14.76 -6.34 -9.87
N VAL A 165 14.68 -5.51 -10.92
CA VAL A 165 15.85 -5.00 -11.66
C VAL A 165 16.75 -4.17 -10.75
N ARG A 166 16.17 -3.24 -9.99
CA ARG A 166 16.92 -2.42 -9.03
C ARG A 166 17.66 -3.28 -8.01
N LYS A 167 16.97 -4.22 -7.37
CA LYS A 167 17.56 -5.12 -6.38
C LYS A 167 18.65 -6.01 -6.99
N PHE A 168 18.47 -6.44 -8.22
CA PHE A 168 19.48 -7.20 -8.95
C PHE A 168 20.75 -6.38 -9.20
N GLN A 169 20.63 -5.14 -9.67
CA GLN A 169 21.75 -4.22 -9.85
C GLN A 169 22.50 -3.94 -8.53
N GLU A 170 21.76 -3.73 -7.44
CA GLU A 170 22.34 -3.55 -6.11
C GLU A 170 23.11 -4.79 -5.62
N ARG A 171 22.65 -6.00 -5.97
CA ARG A 171 23.36 -7.25 -5.64
C ARG A 171 24.67 -7.37 -6.42
N ILE A 172 24.64 -7.09 -7.71
CA ILE A 172 25.83 -7.10 -8.57
C ILE A 172 26.88 -6.09 -8.09
N SER A 173 26.44 -4.88 -7.79
CA SER A 173 27.33 -3.83 -7.29
C SER A 173 28.02 -4.24 -5.98
N ARG A 174 27.29 -4.92 -5.09
CA ARG A 174 27.83 -5.43 -3.81
C ARG A 174 28.81 -6.59 -3.96
N THR A 175 28.72 -7.39 -5.02
CA THR A 175 29.66 -8.49 -5.27
C THR A 175 30.92 -8.05 -6.01
N GLY A 176 31.01 -6.79 -6.44
CA GLY A 176 32.13 -6.29 -7.25
C GLY A 176 32.14 -6.81 -8.68
N LEU A 177 31.04 -7.44 -9.14
CA LEU A 177 30.89 -7.85 -10.52
C LEU A 177 30.61 -6.60 -11.36
N ILE A 178 31.45 -6.36 -12.37
CA ILE A 178 31.20 -5.34 -13.38
C ILE A 178 30.44 -6.03 -14.51
N ILE A 179 29.17 -5.68 -14.71
CA ILE A 179 28.50 -6.02 -15.98
C ILE A 179 29.14 -5.13 -17.03
N GLN A 180 30.01 -5.70 -17.84
CA GLN A 180 30.39 -5.06 -19.09
C GLN A 180 29.13 -5.04 -19.95
N SER A 181 28.48 -3.87 -20.05
CA SER A 181 27.63 -3.65 -21.21
C SER A 181 28.58 -3.67 -22.39
N GLU A 182 28.37 -4.55 -23.37
CA GLU A 182 28.87 -4.29 -24.71
C GLU A 182 28.27 -2.95 -25.11
N SER A 183 29.02 -1.87 -24.92
CA SER A 183 28.62 -0.56 -25.38
C SER A 183 28.61 -0.69 -26.90
N THR A 184 27.41 -0.79 -27.47
CA THR A 184 27.22 -0.68 -28.92
C THR A 184 27.85 0.60 -29.45
N ASP A 185 28.06 1.60 -28.58
CA ASP A 185 28.67 2.87 -28.88
C ASP A 185 30.21 2.81 -28.98
N GLU A 186 30.95 2.10 -28.10
CA GLU A 186 32.41 1.91 -28.34
C GLU A 186 32.65 0.99 -29.54
N ASN A 187 31.83 -0.04 -29.71
CA ASN A 187 31.93 -0.92 -30.87
C ASN A 187 31.59 -0.17 -32.18
N ARG A 188 30.61 0.75 -32.18
CA ARG A 188 30.32 1.62 -33.33
C ARG A 188 31.41 2.65 -33.56
N PHE A 189 31.91 3.28 -32.51
CA PHE A 189 32.98 4.27 -32.60
C PHE A 189 34.29 3.66 -33.14
N ASN A 190 34.65 2.46 -32.67
CA ASN A 190 35.82 1.73 -33.17
C ASN A 190 35.62 1.25 -34.61
N ALA A 191 34.42 0.80 -34.98
CA ALA A 191 34.11 0.44 -36.37
C ALA A 191 34.13 1.65 -37.33
N GLU A 192 33.77 2.85 -36.87
CA GLU A 192 33.92 4.08 -37.66
C GLU A 192 35.38 4.52 -37.80
N LEU A 193 36.24 4.25 -36.82
CA LEU A 193 37.68 4.54 -36.87
C LEU A 193 38.47 3.57 -37.77
N GLU A 194 38.08 2.31 -37.87
CA GLU A 194 38.72 1.33 -38.77
C GLU A 194 38.33 1.52 -40.25
N GLY A 195 37.34 2.37 -40.54
CA GLY A 195 36.87 2.69 -41.89
C GLY A 195 37.51 3.93 -42.55
N LEU A 196 38.48 4.58 -41.89
CA LEU A 196 39.24 5.74 -42.37
C LEU A 196 40.68 5.37 -42.74
#